data_AF-D2Z5Q9-F1
#
_entry.id   AF-D2Z5Q9-F1
#
_cell.length_a   1.000
_cell.length_b   1.000
_cell.length_c   1.000
_cell.angle_alpha   90.00
_cell.angle_beta   90.00
_cell.angle_gamma   90.00
#
_symmetry.space_group_name_H-M   'P 1'
#
loop_
_entity.id
_entity.type
_entity.pdbx_description
1 polymer ?
#
loop_
_entity_poly.entity_id
_entity_poly.type
_entity_poly.pdbx_seq_one_letter_code
_entity_poly.pdbx_strand_id
1 'polypeptide(L)'
;MAAKRQRRSPEFKTKVALAALKGDKTLMQLSSDFGVSTVQIGQWKKQLLQGLPEIFQRKGSPVDVDAITAPLYQEIGRLKVELDWLKKNQVLTLEEKRACVEPNHPQISVRRQCDLLCLNRSSFYSPPTLGRESLENLEIMECIDKQYTDVPTYGSRRMTAWLQGGEAQPGLEYGYHVL
;
A
#
# COMPACT_ATOMS: atom_id res chain seq x y z
N MET A 1 47.36 17.77 16.28
CA MET A 1 45.93 17.97 15.98
C MET A 1 45.71 17.72 14.50
N ALA A 2 44.99 16.66 14.13
CA ALA A 2 44.79 16.28 12.72
C ALA A 2 43.78 17.24 12.06
N ALA A 3 44.26 18.07 11.12
CA ALA A 3 43.42 19.03 10.41
C ALA A 3 42.27 18.33 9.68
N LYS A 4 41.03 18.80 9.92
CA LYS A 4 39.80 18.30 9.30
C LYS A 4 39.94 18.37 7.78
N ARG A 5 40.02 17.22 7.13
CA ARG A 5 40.22 17.09 5.67
C ARG A 5 39.04 17.72 4.94
N GLN A 6 39.22 18.90 4.35
CA GLN A 6 38.16 19.56 3.60
C GLN A 6 37.79 18.75 2.35
N ARG A 7 36.56 18.24 2.30
CA ARG A 7 36.01 17.56 1.13
C ARG A 7 35.60 18.61 0.10
N ARG A 8 36.33 18.68 -1.01
CA ARG A 8 36.00 19.56 -2.16
C ARG A 8 35.03 18.85 -3.10
N SER A 9 34.05 19.58 -3.62
CA SER A 9 33.04 19.06 -4.54
C SER A 9 33.66 18.59 -5.87
N PRO A 10 33.01 17.64 -6.58
CA PRO A 10 33.49 17.18 -7.89
C PRO A 10 33.63 18.32 -8.91
N GLU A 11 32.66 19.24 -8.94
CA GLU A 11 32.63 20.43 -9.81
C GLU A 11 33.81 21.38 -9.55
N PHE A 12 34.21 21.54 -8.28
CA PHE A 12 35.35 22.36 -7.94
C PHE A 12 36.65 21.72 -8.43
N LYS A 13 36.80 20.40 -8.30
CA LYS A 13 37.98 19.67 -8.77
C LYS A 13 38.10 19.72 -10.29
N THR A 14 37.00 19.57 -11.04
CA THR A 14 36.99 19.70 -12.50
C THR A 14 37.33 21.11 -12.95
N LYS A 15 36.79 22.14 -12.29
CA LYS A 15 37.13 23.55 -12.60
C LYS A 15 38.61 23.85 -12.42
N VAL A 16 39.21 23.41 -11.30
CA VAL A 16 40.65 23.60 -11.03
C VAL A 16 41.51 22.77 -11.99
N ALA A 17 41.12 21.52 -12.27
CA ALA A 17 41.84 20.67 -13.23
C ALA A 17 41.80 21.24 -14.66
N LEU A 18 40.66 21.80 -15.10
CA LEU A 18 40.53 22.48 -16.39
C LEU A 18 41.40 23.73 -16.48
N ALA A 19 41.44 24.56 -15.43
CA ALA A 19 42.31 25.73 -15.37
C ALA A 19 43.80 25.34 -15.45
N ALA A 20 44.18 24.25 -14.77
CA ALA A 20 45.53 23.68 -14.85
C ALA A 20 45.86 23.06 -16.21
N LEU A 21 44.85 22.67 -16.99
CA LEU A 21 44.99 22.09 -18.33
C LEU A 21 45.10 23.17 -19.41
N LYS A 22 44.37 24.29 -19.26
CA LYS A 22 44.46 25.46 -20.13
C LYS A 22 45.85 26.11 -20.14
N GLY A 23 46.55 26.10 -19.00
CA GLY A 23 47.94 26.55 -18.92
C GLY A 23 48.14 28.06 -18.75
N ASP A 24 47.07 28.85 -18.69
CA ASP A 24 47.11 30.32 -18.54
C ASP A 24 47.74 30.79 -17.22
N LYS A 25 47.77 29.93 -16.20
CA LYS A 25 48.32 30.19 -14.87
C LYS A 25 49.24 29.06 -14.44
N THR A 26 50.35 29.41 -13.78
CA THR A 26 51.25 28.42 -13.20
C THR A 26 50.58 27.68 -12.05
N LEU A 27 51.03 26.46 -11.74
CA LEU A 27 50.50 25.67 -10.62
C LEU A 27 50.59 26.42 -9.28
N MET A 28 51.59 27.28 -9.11
CA MET A 28 51.83 28.08 -7.91
C MET A 28 50.83 29.25 -7.77
N GLN A 29 50.46 29.87 -8.90
CA GLN A 29 49.38 30.86 -8.95
C GLN A 29 48.00 30.23 -8.73
N LEU A 30 47.73 29.07 -9.35
CA LEU A 30 46.49 28.31 -9.12
C LEU A 30 46.37 27.84 -7.66
N SER A 31 47.49 27.49 -7.03
CA SER A 31 47.54 27.14 -5.62
C SER A 31 47.15 28.32 -4.72
N SER A 32 47.52 29.53 -5.12
CA SER A 32 47.20 30.77 -4.38
C SER A 32 45.75 31.19 -4.61
N ASP A 33 45.28 31.15 -5.85
CA ASP A 33 43.92 31.57 -6.24
C ASP A 33 42.83 30.65 -5.68
N PHE A 34 43.07 29.33 -5.68
CA PHE A 34 42.09 28.34 -5.26
C PHE A 34 42.34 27.79 -3.84
N GLY A 35 43.46 28.17 -3.21
CA GLY A 35 43.84 27.67 -1.88
C GLY A 35 44.06 26.15 -1.83
N VAL A 36 44.57 25.56 -2.91
CA VAL A 36 44.78 24.11 -3.08
C VAL A 36 46.26 23.84 -3.31
N SER A 37 46.85 22.84 -2.66
CA SER A 37 48.25 22.48 -2.88
C SER A 37 48.56 22.14 -4.35
N THR A 38 49.73 22.58 -4.84
CA THR A 38 50.23 22.30 -6.19
C THR A 38 50.23 20.80 -6.55
N VAL A 39 50.49 19.93 -5.57
CA VAL A 39 50.47 18.46 -5.72
C VAL A 39 49.05 17.95 -6.02
N GLN A 40 48.04 18.49 -5.34
CA GLN A 40 46.63 18.12 -5.54
C GLN A 40 46.11 18.59 -6.89
N ILE A 41 46.50 19.80 -7.33
CA ILE A 41 46.16 20.33 -8.65
C ILE A 41 46.76 19.43 -9.75
N GLY A 42 48.01 19.01 -9.60
CA GLY A 42 48.65 18.06 -10.51
C GLY A 42 47.94 16.70 -10.56
N GLN A 43 47.54 16.17 -9.39
CA GLN A 43 46.77 14.93 -9.31
C GLN A 43 45.41 15.05 -10.02
N TRP A 44 44.67 16.15 -9.82
CA TRP A 44 43.37 16.34 -10.49
C TRP A 44 43.51 16.56 -11.98
N LYS A 45 44.57 17.25 -12.44
CA LYS A 45 44.89 17.35 -13.88
C LYS A 45 45.14 15.98 -14.50
N LYS A 46 45.90 15.11 -13.82
CA LYS A 46 46.17 13.74 -14.27
C LYS A 46 44.89 12.88 -14.28
N GLN A 47 44.06 12.99 -13.25
CA GLN A 47 42.75 12.31 -13.18
C GLN A 47 41.81 12.76 -14.30
N LEU A 48 41.79 14.06 -14.61
CA LEU A 48 40.98 14.61 -15.70
C LEU A 48 41.46 14.08 -17.06
N LEU A 49 42.78 14.06 -17.31
CA LEU A 49 43.35 13.49 -18.54
C LEU A 49 43.06 12.00 -18.71
N GLN A 50 43.02 11.24 -17.62
CA GLN A 50 42.69 9.81 -17.65
C GLN A 50 41.19 9.57 -17.85
N GLY A 51 40.32 10.41 -17.27
CA GLY A 51 38.87 10.28 -17.40
C GLY A 51 38.28 10.91 -18.68
N LEU A 52 38.98 11.84 -19.33
CA LEU A 52 38.53 12.49 -20.57
C LEU A 52 38.23 11.48 -21.70
N PRO A 53 39.10 10.50 -21.99
CA PRO A 53 38.80 9.43 -22.96
C PRO A 53 37.50 8.67 -22.65
N GLU A 54 37.17 8.44 -21.37
CA GLU A 54 35.95 7.72 -20.97
C GLU A 54 34.66 8.54 -21.18
N ILE A 55 34.77 9.88 -21.28
CA ILE A 55 33.64 10.77 -21.57
C ILE A 55 33.33 10.75 -23.08
N PHE A 56 34.37 10.64 -23.91
CA PHE A 56 34.23 10.54 -25.37
C PHE A 56 34.01 9.11 -25.86
N GLN A 57 34.34 8.10 -25.03
CA GLN A 57 33.80 6.76 -25.22
C GLN A 57 32.29 6.83 -25.04
N ARG A 58 31.57 6.45 -26.09
CA ARG A 58 30.10 6.32 -26.06
C ARG A 58 29.76 5.34 -24.93
N LYS A 59 29.38 5.85 -23.76
CA LYS A 59 29.02 5.03 -22.60
C LYS A 59 27.82 4.19 -22.97
N GLY A 60 28.08 2.90 -23.20
CA GLY A 60 27.09 1.87 -23.45
C GLY A 60 26.61 1.82 -24.90
N SER A 61 26.61 0.60 -25.45
CA SER A 61 25.42 0.16 -26.15
C SER A 61 24.20 0.54 -25.28
N PRO A 62 23.06 0.95 -25.87
CA PRO A 62 21.84 1.10 -25.09
C PRO A 62 21.71 -0.18 -24.28
N VAL A 63 21.80 -0.10 -22.94
CA VAL A 63 21.37 -1.22 -22.11
C VAL A 63 19.93 -1.41 -22.55
N ASP A 64 19.66 -2.53 -23.19
CA ASP A 64 18.36 -2.79 -23.76
C ASP A 64 17.41 -2.98 -22.56
N VAL A 65 16.84 -1.85 -22.13
CA VAL A 65 15.89 -1.79 -21.02
C VAL A 65 14.70 -2.68 -21.36
N ASP A 66 14.39 -2.84 -22.65
CA ASP A 66 13.35 -3.75 -23.12
C ASP A 66 13.77 -5.22 -22.93
N ALA A 67 15.03 -5.59 -23.18
CA ALA A 67 15.52 -6.94 -22.88
C ALA A 67 15.46 -7.29 -21.37
N ILE A 68 15.61 -6.30 -20.48
CA ILE A 68 15.54 -6.53 -19.03
C ILE A 68 14.08 -6.48 -18.53
N THR A 69 13.23 -5.64 -19.12
CA THR A 69 11.84 -5.45 -18.69
C THR A 69 10.85 -6.43 -19.33
N ALA A 70 11.10 -6.88 -20.55
CA ALA A 70 10.29 -7.89 -21.24
C ALA A 70 10.07 -9.17 -20.41
N PRO A 71 11.09 -9.80 -19.79
CA PRO A 71 10.87 -11.00 -18.98
C PRO A 71 10.00 -10.70 -17.75
N LEU A 72 10.16 -9.54 -17.11
CA LEU A 72 9.34 -9.14 -15.96
C LEU A 72 7.86 -8.97 -16.35
N TYR A 73 7.59 -8.32 -17.49
CA TYR A 73 6.21 -8.18 -17.98
C TYR A 73 5.59 -9.52 -18.36
N GLN A 74 6.38 -10.41 -18.97
CA GLN A 74 5.93 -11.76 -19.30
C GLN A 74 5.57 -12.55 -18.03
N GLU A 75 6.38 -12.44 -16.98
CA GLU A 75 6.14 -13.10 -15.70
C GLU A 75 4.90 -12.54 -15.00
N ILE A 76 4.72 -11.20 -14.98
CA ILE A 76 3.49 -10.57 -14.47
C ILE A 76 2.26 -11.07 -15.25
N GLY A 77 2.34 -11.17 -16.58
CA GLY A 77 1.26 -11.67 -17.41
C GLY A 77 0.89 -13.12 -17.09
N ARG A 78 1.90 -13.99 -16.98
CA ARG A 78 1.72 -15.40 -16.60
C ARG A 78 1.09 -15.52 -15.21
N LEU A 79 1.62 -14.83 -14.21
CA LEU A 79 1.11 -14.86 -12.83
C LEU A 79 -0.33 -14.37 -12.76
N LYS A 80 -0.69 -13.34 -13.55
CA LYS A 80 -2.08 -12.86 -13.61
C LYS A 80 -3.03 -13.94 -14.10
N VAL A 81 -2.68 -14.64 -15.17
CA VAL A 81 -3.51 -15.74 -15.73
C VAL A 81 -3.63 -16.89 -14.74
N GLU A 82 -2.54 -17.30 -14.11
CA GLU A 82 -2.54 -18.37 -13.10
C GLU A 82 -3.40 -18.00 -11.87
N LEU A 83 -3.29 -16.76 -11.37
CA LEU A 83 -4.11 -16.26 -10.26
C LEU A 83 -5.59 -16.17 -10.63
N ASP A 84 -5.92 -15.70 -11.82
CA ASP A 84 -7.32 -15.61 -12.27
C ASP A 84 -7.93 -17.01 -12.45
N TRP A 85 -7.15 -17.99 -12.94
CA TRP A 85 -7.57 -19.38 -13.00
C TRP A 85 -7.79 -19.99 -11.61
N LEU A 86 -6.87 -19.77 -10.67
CA LEU A 86 -7.00 -20.23 -9.29
C LEU A 86 -8.25 -19.64 -8.63
N LYS A 87 -8.47 -18.33 -8.72
CA LYS A 87 -9.66 -17.67 -8.16
C LYS A 87 -10.97 -18.23 -8.71
N LYS A 88 -11.01 -18.59 -9.98
CA LYS A 88 -12.20 -19.18 -10.61
C LYS A 88 -12.48 -20.60 -10.11
N ASN A 89 -11.43 -21.38 -9.86
CA ASN A 89 -11.56 -22.80 -9.51
C ASN A 89 -11.48 -23.07 -8.00
N GLN A 90 -11.25 -22.04 -7.18
CA GLN A 90 -11.21 -22.17 -5.73
C GLN A 90 -12.63 -22.36 -5.16
N VAL A 91 -13.03 -23.61 -4.98
CA VAL A 91 -14.29 -23.96 -4.32
C VAL A 91 -14.04 -24.01 -2.81
N LEU A 92 -14.06 -22.83 -2.16
CA LEU A 92 -14.02 -22.70 -0.70
C LEU A 92 -15.38 -22.29 -0.16
N THR A 93 -15.75 -22.88 0.98
CA THR A 93 -16.90 -22.45 1.78
C THR A 93 -16.63 -21.08 2.41
N LEU A 94 -17.69 -20.43 2.89
CA LEU A 94 -17.60 -19.10 3.50
C LEU A 94 -16.71 -19.09 4.76
N GLU A 95 -16.78 -20.14 5.58
CA GLU A 95 -15.95 -20.31 6.77
C GLU A 95 -14.48 -20.49 6.42
N GLU A 96 -14.17 -21.31 5.41
CA GLU A 96 -12.79 -21.51 4.95
C GLU A 96 -12.20 -20.21 4.38
N LYS A 97 -12.99 -19.44 3.63
CA LYS A 97 -12.57 -18.11 3.14
C LYS A 97 -12.28 -17.14 4.28
N ARG A 98 -13.07 -17.15 5.36
CA ARG A 98 -12.81 -16.33 6.56
C ARG A 98 -11.50 -16.73 7.23
N ALA A 99 -11.23 -18.02 7.34
CA ALA A 99 -10.01 -18.54 7.95
C ALA A 99 -8.73 -18.16 7.18
N CYS A 100 -8.83 -17.93 5.87
CA CYS A 100 -7.72 -17.45 5.04
C CYS A 100 -7.41 -15.95 5.21
N VAL A 101 -8.23 -15.18 5.92
CA VAL A 101 -8.00 -13.73 6.13
C VAL A 101 -7.01 -13.53 7.28
N GLU A 102 -5.97 -12.74 7.04
CA GLU A 102 -4.93 -12.37 7.99
C GLU A 102 -5.07 -10.89 8.40
N PRO A 103 -5.69 -10.57 9.55
CA PRO A 103 -5.96 -9.19 9.96
C PRO A 103 -4.72 -8.29 10.07
N ASN A 104 -3.56 -8.88 10.41
CA ASN A 104 -2.31 -8.17 10.67
C ASN A 104 -1.30 -8.29 9.52
N HIS A 105 -1.74 -8.54 8.28
CA HIS A 105 -0.85 -8.68 7.14
C HIS A 105 -0.15 -7.33 6.79
N PRO A 106 1.19 -7.27 6.69
CA PRO A 106 1.94 -6.01 6.60
C PRO A 106 1.74 -5.22 5.30
N GLN A 107 1.42 -5.90 4.19
CA GLN A 107 1.32 -5.27 2.86
C GLN A 107 -0.09 -5.28 2.23
N ILE A 108 -1.02 -6.07 2.75
CA ILE A 108 -2.32 -6.32 2.11
C ILE A 108 -3.40 -6.09 3.16
N SER A 109 -4.23 -5.07 2.94
CA SER A 109 -5.34 -4.77 3.86
C SER A 109 -6.39 -5.89 3.86
N VAL A 110 -7.10 -6.05 4.98
CA VAL A 110 -8.24 -6.98 5.10
C VAL A 110 -9.23 -6.81 3.96
N ARG A 111 -9.52 -5.57 3.56
CA ARG A 111 -10.41 -5.28 2.41
C ARG A 111 -9.88 -5.94 1.14
N ARG A 112 -8.59 -5.75 0.85
CA ARG A 112 -7.97 -6.34 -0.34
C ARG A 112 -7.94 -7.86 -0.27
N GLN A 113 -7.72 -8.44 0.91
CA GLN A 113 -7.78 -9.89 1.10
C GLN A 113 -9.19 -10.44 0.83
N CYS A 114 -10.23 -9.79 1.35
CA CYS A 114 -11.62 -10.14 1.04
C CYS A 114 -11.91 -10.07 -0.47
N ASP A 115 -11.43 -9.02 -1.16
CA ASP A 115 -11.57 -8.89 -2.61
C ASP A 115 -10.85 -10.04 -3.37
N LEU A 116 -9.66 -10.45 -2.90
CA LEU A 116 -8.87 -11.53 -3.51
C LEU A 116 -9.51 -12.91 -3.32
N LEU A 117 -10.15 -13.15 -2.17
CA LEU A 117 -10.84 -14.40 -1.82
C LEU A 117 -12.29 -14.44 -2.35
N CYS A 118 -12.73 -13.40 -3.05
CA CYS A 118 -14.13 -13.21 -3.46
C CYS A 118 -15.09 -13.40 -2.28
N LEU A 119 -14.76 -12.78 -1.14
CA LEU A 119 -15.53 -12.78 0.11
C LEU A 119 -16.15 -11.39 0.31
N ASN A 120 -17.46 -11.33 0.59
CA ASN A 120 -18.07 -10.06 0.98
C ASN A 120 -17.47 -9.61 2.32
N ARG A 121 -17.01 -8.35 2.39
CA ARG A 121 -16.42 -7.79 3.61
C ARG A 121 -17.36 -7.90 4.81
N SER A 122 -18.66 -7.69 4.65
CA SER A 122 -19.61 -7.83 5.77
C SER A 122 -19.58 -9.24 6.33
N SER A 123 -19.52 -10.25 5.46
CA SER A 123 -19.39 -11.64 5.86
C SER A 123 -18.15 -11.90 6.69
N PHE A 124 -17.04 -11.17 6.56
CA PHE A 124 -15.89 -11.36 7.45
C PHE A 124 -16.16 -10.93 8.90
N TYR A 125 -16.90 -9.84 9.11
CA TYR A 125 -17.19 -9.31 10.45
C TYR A 125 -18.45 -9.90 11.08
N SER A 126 -19.35 -10.43 10.26
CA SER A 126 -20.52 -11.14 10.79
C SER A 126 -20.04 -12.37 11.55
N PRO A 127 -20.54 -12.63 12.76
CA PRO A 127 -20.27 -13.87 13.45
C PRO A 127 -20.66 -15.05 12.54
N PRO A 128 -20.01 -16.23 12.67
CA PRO A 128 -20.53 -17.43 12.08
C PRO A 128 -21.92 -17.62 12.65
N THR A 129 -22.94 -17.40 11.81
CA THR A 129 -24.26 -17.93 12.08
C THR A 129 -24.06 -19.43 12.04
N LEU A 130 -23.63 -20.03 13.17
CA LEU A 130 -23.92 -21.41 13.47
C LEU A 130 -25.39 -21.54 13.08
N GLY A 131 -25.72 -22.43 12.14
CA GLY A 131 -27.05 -22.58 11.53
C GLY A 131 -28.15 -23.03 12.50
N ARG A 132 -28.11 -22.53 13.73
CA ARG A 132 -29.12 -22.53 14.75
C ARG A 132 -29.17 -21.09 15.23
N GLU A 133 -30.20 -20.38 14.79
CA GLU A 133 -30.70 -19.28 15.60
C GLU A 133 -30.84 -19.81 17.04
N SER A 134 -30.41 -19.03 18.04
CA SER A 134 -30.57 -19.46 19.43
C SER A 134 -32.05 -19.82 19.67
N LEU A 135 -32.32 -20.77 20.57
CA LEU A 135 -33.71 -21.10 20.93
C LEU A 135 -34.48 -19.83 21.32
N GLU A 136 -33.81 -18.92 22.04
CA GLU A 136 -34.33 -17.59 22.38
C GLU A 136 -34.69 -16.75 21.14
N ASN A 137 -33.88 -16.75 20.08
CA ASN A 137 -34.17 -15.99 18.86
C ASN A 137 -35.36 -16.60 18.10
N LEU A 138 -35.45 -17.93 18.06
CA LEU A 138 -36.58 -18.64 17.46
C LEU A 138 -37.87 -18.34 18.23
N GLU A 139 -37.84 -18.38 19.56
CA GLU A 139 -38.97 -18.02 20.43
C GLU A 139 -39.42 -16.56 20.19
N ILE A 140 -38.46 -15.64 20.06
CA ILE A 140 -38.76 -14.25 19.74
C ILE A 140 -39.39 -14.12 18.34
N MET A 141 -38.87 -14.83 17.33
CA MET A 141 -39.41 -14.85 15.97
C MET A 141 -40.85 -15.38 15.94
N GLU A 142 -41.11 -16.51 16.62
CA GLU A 142 -42.45 -17.08 16.76
C GLU A 142 -43.42 -16.12 17.47
N CYS A 143 -42.97 -15.44 18.53
CA CYS A 143 -43.78 -14.44 19.22
C CYS A 143 -44.12 -13.24 18.32
N ILE A 144 -43.13 -12.74 17.55
CA ILE A 144 -43.33 -11.65 16.60
C ILE A 144 -44.35 -12.04 15.53
N ASP A 145 -44.21 -13.22 14.93
CA ASP A 145 -45.12 -13.70 13.87
C ASP A 145 -46.55 -13.88 14.39
N LYS A 146 -46.71 -14.41 15.60
CA LYS A 146 -48.00 -14.53 16.27
C LYS A 146 -48.65 -13.16 16.47
N GLN A 147 -47.91 -12.21 17.06
CA GLN A 147 -48.42 -10.88 17.33
C GLN A 147 -48.70 -10.09 16.05
N TYR A 148 -47.91 -10.29 15.00
CA TYR A 148 -48.14 -9.67 13.70
C TYR A 148 -49.43 -10.20 13.05
N THR A 149 -49.74 -11.49 13.22
CA THR A 149 -50.99 -12.10 12.75
C THR A 149 -52.19 -11.58 13.53
N ASP A 150 -52.07 -11.49 14.87
CA ASP A 150 -53.14 -11.03 15.74
C ASP A 150 -53.40 -9.52 15.60
N VAL A 151 -52.33 -8.72 15.44
CA VAL A 151 -52.41 -7.26 15.35
C VAL A 151 -51.42 -6.70 14.30
N PRO A 152 -51.79 -6.69 13.01
CA PRO A 152 -50.90 -6.29 11.90
C PRO A 152 -50.59 -4.78 11.84
N THR A 153 -51.08 -4.00 12.81
CA THR A 153 -50.85 -2.55 12.89
C THR A 153 -49.64 -2.18 13.76
N TYR A 154 -49.00 -3.15 14.41
CA TYR A 154 -47.87 -2.91 15.29
C TYR A 154 -46.60 -2.62 14.49
N GLY A 155 -46.10 -1.38 14.61
CA GLY A 155 -44.75 -1.04 14.17
C GLY A 155 -43.68 -1.56 15.14
N SER A 156 -42.41 -1.49 14.73
CA SER A 156 -41.27 -2.06 15.48
C SER A 156 -41.23 -1.66 16.95
N ARG A 157 -41.46 -0.39 17.29
CA ARG A 157 -41.42 0.10 18.67
C ARG A 157 -42.48 -0.56 19.56
N ARG A 158 -43.69 -0.77 19.06
CA ARG A 158 -44.78 -1.43 19.80
C ARG A 158 -44.52 -2.92 19.94
N MET A 159 -43.97 -3.53 18.89
CA MET A 159 -43.56 -4.94 18.92
C MET A 159 -42.48 -5.19 19.97
N THR A 160 -41.46 -4.31 20.05
CA THR A 160 -40.41 -4.41 21.08
C THR A 160 -40.96 -4.23 22.49
N ALA A 161 -41.86 -3.27 22.71
CA ALA A 161 -42.48 -3.07 24.03
C ALA A 161 -43.33 -4.29 24.46
N TRP A 162 -44.05 -4.90 23.51
CA TRP A 162 -44.84 -6.12 23.75
C TRP A 162 -43.95 -7.33 24.07
N LEU A 163 -42.84 -7.50 23.35
CA LEU A 163 -41.86 -8.55 23.63
C LEU A 163 -41.18 -8.37 25.01
N GLN A 164 -41.01 -7.12 25.47
CA GLN A 164 -40.35 -6.80 26.74
C GLN A 164 -41.30 -6.81 27.95
N GLY A 165 -42.59 -6.56 27.74
CA GLY A 165 -43.61 -6.54 28.78
C GLY A 165 -44.89 -7.17 28.25
N GLY A 166 -45.14 -8.43 28.62
CA GLY A 166 -46.22 -9.28 28.10
C GLY A 166 -47.67 -8.84 28.34
N GLU A 167 -47.94 -7.53 28.51
CA GLU A 167 -49.28 -6.96 28.47
C GLU A 167 -49.23 -5.62 27.75
N ALA A 168 -49.73 -5.60 26.50
CA ALA A 168 -50.03 -4.36 25.81
C ALA A 168 -51.18 -3.66 26.54
N GLN A 169 -50.89 -2.62 27.32
CA GLN A 169 -51.93 -1.72 27.81
C GLN A 169 -52.67 -1.11 26.59
N PRO A 170 -53.99 -1.32 26.47
CA PRO A 170 -54.78 -0.67 25.44
C PRO A 170 -55.01 0.78 25.87
N GLY A 171 -54.42 1.74 25.17
CA GLY A 171 -54.86 3.14 25.28
C GLY A 171 -53.80 4.22 25.50
N LEU A 172 -52.65 4.15 24.84
CA LEU A 172 -51.84 5.37 24.65
C LEU A 172 -51.88 5.78 23.19
N GLU A 173 -52.85 6.64 22.88
CA GLU A 173 -52.81 7.58 21.77
C GLU A 173 -51.53 8.43 21.88
N TYR A 174 -50.43 7.95 21.31
CA TYR A 174 -49.33 8.84 20.98
C TYR A 174 -49.69 9.50 19.65
N GLY A 175 -50.30 10.68 19.78
CA GLY A 175 -50.59 11.57 18.67
C GLY A 175 -49.35 11.78 17.81
N TYR A 176 -49.50 11.48 16.53
CA TYR A 176 -48.60 11.98 15.51
C TYR A 176 -48.82 13.49 15.39
N HIS A 177 -48.05 14.29 16.12
CA HIS A 177 -47.81 15.65 15.70
C HIS A 177 -46.90 15.59 14.48
N VAL A 178 -47.54 15.73 13.32
CA VAL A 178 -46.91 16.04 12.05
C VAL A 178 -46.36 17.46 12.14
N LEU A 179 -45.04 17.60 12.05
CA LEU A 179 -44.35 18.77 11.50
C LEU A 179 -43.30 18.25 10.52
#